data_AF-A0A317HNN9-F1
#
_entry.id   AF-A0A317HNN9-F1
#
_cell.length_a   1.000
_cell.length_b   1.000
_cell.length_c   1.000
_cell.angle_alpha   90.00
_cell.angle_beta   90.00
_cell.angle_gamma   90.00
#
_symmetry.space_group_name_H-M   'P 1'
#
loop_
_entity.id
_entity.type
_entity.pdbx_description
1 polymer ?
#
loop_
_entity_poly.entity_id
_entity_poly.type
_entity_poly.pdbx_seq_one_letter_code
_entity_poly.pdbx_strand_id
1 'polypeptide(L)'
;MTSRRDVLRIAVAGAVLLPLASAKESAPARRDSLDTPANLDDAYKVIFDERFPASVAFALDVKRRGIPIHGIRGDITALWYHDLYFHWRNDPTPIAGITTTESLFCLELLARDAGLRVTSRRALDERLVTWSIGRRA
;
A
#
# COMPACT_ATOMS: atom_id res chain seq x y z
N MET A 1 -7.64 -13.42 28.20
CA MET A 1 -7.92 -12.15 27.50
C MET A 1 -6.71 -11.26 27.70
N THR A 2 -5.79 -11.29 26.74
CA THR A 2 -4.47 -10.64 26.86
C THR A 2 -4.59 -9.22 26.31
N SER A 3 -4.55 -8.25 27.21
CA SER A 3 -4.74 -6.83 26.92
C SER A 3 -3.47 -6.24 26.30
N ARG A 4 -3.67 -5.44 25.25
CA ARG A 4 -2.68 -4.94 24.29
C ARG A 4 -1.87 -3.73 24.81
N ARG A 5 -1.43 -3.73 26.06
CA ARG A 5 -0.77 -2.55 26.67
C ARG A 5 0.54 -2.80 27.44
N ASP A 6 1.05 -4.02 27.45
CA ASP A 6 2.37 -4.33 28.03
C ASP A 6 3.47 -4.36 26.96
N VAL A 7 3.84 -3.18 26.46
CA VAL A 7 5.17 -2.98 25.87
C VAL A 7 5.83 -1.83 26.61
N LEU A 8 6.45 -2.18 27.74
CA LEU A 8 7.29 -1.29 28.51
C LEU A 8 8.60 -1.01 27.75
N ARG A 9 8.82 0.28 27.53
CA ARG A 9 10.09 1.03 27.65
C ARG A 9 11.32 0.20 28.05
N ILE A 10 12.33 0.19 27.18
CA ILE A 10 13.73 0.07 27.58
C ILE A 10 14.46 1.27 26.98
N ALA A 11 15.02 2.10 27.86
CA ALA A 11 15.87 3.24 27.57
C ALA A 11 17.33 2.85 27.82
N VAL A 12 18.26 3.30 26.98
CA VAL A 12 19.65 3.54 27.41
C VAL A 12 20.14 4.81 26.75
N ALA A 13 20.48 5.79 27.58
CA ALA A 13 21.19 7.01 27.21
C ALA A 13 22.66 6.69 26.95
N GLY A 14 23.20 7.18 25.84
CA GLY A 14 24.62 7.15 25.52
C GLY A 14 24.98 8.34 24.65
N ALA A 15 25.36 9.45 25.28
CA ALA A 15 25.88 10.63 24.59
C ALA A 15 27.36 10.43 24.27
N VAL A 16 27.73 10.43 22.98
CA VAL A 16 29.10 10.61 22.52
C VAL A 16 29.07 11.57 21.32
N LEU A 17 29.73 12.71 21.47
CA LEU A 17 29.98 13.73 20.44
C LEU A 17 31.12 13.30 19.53
N LEU A 18 30.90 13.18 18.21
CA LEU A 18 31.95 13.20 17.17
C LEU A 18 31.39 13.78 15.84
N PRO A 19 32.25 14.35 14.97
CA PRO A 19 31.97 15.57 14.21
C PRO A 19 31.27 15.37 12.85
N LEU A 20 30.63 16.45 12.38
CA LEU A 20 30.13 16.61 11.01
C LEU A 20 31.28 16.50 10.01
N ALA A 21 31.32 15.39 9.26
CA ALA A 21 32.01 15.29 7.99
C ALA A 21 30.97 14.97 6.92
N SER A 22 30.67 15.99 6.12
CA SER A 22 29.85 15.92 4.91
C SER A 22 30.48 14.94 3.93
N ALA A 23 29.79 13.84 3.65
CA ALA A 23 30.06 12.99 2.51
C ALA A 23 28.81 12.24 2.05
N LYS A 24 28.71 12.17 0.72
CA LYS A 24 27.94 11.25 -0.11
C LYS A 24 26.49 11.62 -0.44
N GLU A 25 26.22 12.08 -1.66
CA GLU A 25 26.26 11.29 -2.91
C GLU A 25 25.07 10.32 -2.95
N SER A 26 24.17 10.65 -3.89
CA SER A 26 22.91 10.00 -4.19
C SER A 26 23.08 8.49 -4.39
N ALA A 27 22.64 7.71 -3.41
CA ALA A 27 22.23 6.33 -3.63
C ALA A 27 20.71 6.30 -3.58
N PRO A 28 19.99 5.70 -4.56
CA PRO A 28 18.62 5.32 -4.30
C PRO A 28 18.71 4.33 -3.13
N ALA A 29 18.25 4.76 -1.96
CA ALA A 29 18.00 3.85 -0.86
C ALA A 29 17.24 2.67 -1.47
N ARG A 30 17.78 1.46 -1.29
CA ARG A 30 17.05 0.21 -1.52
C ARG A 30 15.76 0.35 -0.71
N ARG A 31 14.71 0.90 -1.33
CA ARG A 31 13.36 0.93 -0.76
C ARG A 31 13.03 -0.52 -0.60
N ASP A 32 13.11 -0.95 0.65
CA ASP A 32 13.05 -2.33 1.04
C ASP A 32 11.79 -2.94 0.42
N SER A 33 11.83 -4.25 0.16
CA SER A 33 10.66 -5.01 -0.28
C SER A 33 9.43 -4.85 0.65
N LEU A 34 9.64 -4.24 1.83
CA LEU A 34 8.65 -3.88 2.84
C LEU A 34 7.61 -2.85 2.36
N ASP A 35 7.97 -1.96 1.43
CA ASP A 35 7.07 -0.89 0.97
C ASP A 35 6.17 -1.32 -0.19
N THR A 36 6.48 -2.46 -0.82
CA THR A 36 5.74 -3.01 -1.96
C THR A 36 4.55 -3.83 -1.46
N PRO A 37 3.37 -3.72 -2.08
CA PRO A 37 2.25 -4.60 -1.77
C PRO A 37 2.62 -6.08 -1.94
N ALA A 38 2.08 -6.94 -1.07
CA ALA A 38 2.23 -8.38 -1.21
C ALA A 38 1.51 -8.90 -2.47
N ASN A 39 2.04 -9.96 -3.08
CA ASN A 39 1.46 -10.67 -4.23
C ASN A 39 1.11 -9.76 -5.42
N LEU A 40 2.00 -8.82 -5.74
CA LEU A 40 1.78 -7.85 -6.82
C LEU A 40 1.62 -8.51 -8.20
N ASP A 41 2.33 -9.61 -8.44
CA ASP A 41 2.30 -10.33 -9.72
C ASP A 41 0.97 -11.06 -9.95
N ASP A 42 0.19 -11.32 -8.89
CA ASP A 42 -1.15 -11.91 -8.96
C ASP A 42 -2.27 -10.85 -9.04
N ALA A 43 -1.92 -9.56 -8.94
CA ALA A 43 -2.91 -8.49 -8.93
C ALA A 43 -3.44 -8.22 -10.34
N TYR A 44 -4.76 -8.26 -10.51
CA TYR A 44 -5.45 -7.83 -11.73
C TYR A 44 -5.05 -6.39 -12.11
N LYS A 45 -4.98 -5.53 -11.09
CA LYS A 45 -4.46 -4.17 -11.24
C LYS A 45 -3.98 -3.59 -9.93
N VAL A 46 -3.20 -2.52 -10.06
CA VAL A 46 -2.65 -1.75 -8.95
C VAL A 46 -3.31 -0.38 -8.87
N ILE A 47 -3.84 -0.05 -7.70
CA ILE A 47 -4.51 1.22 -7.42
C ILE A 47 -3.57 2.15 -6.68
N PHE A 48 -3.46 3.40 -7.14
CA PHE A 48 -2.58 4.39 -6.55
C PHE A 48 -3.28 5.75 -6.42
N ASP A 49 -2.87 6.56 -5.45
CA ASP A 49 -3.44 7.90 -5.23
C ASP A 49 -2.53 8.97 -5.83
N GLU A 50 -3.01 9.61 -6.90
CA GLU A 50 -2.26 10.60 -7.68
C GLU A 50 -1.87 11.84 -6.88
N ARG A 51 -2.53 12.10 -5.75
CA ARG A 51 -2.26 13.26 -4.91
C ARG A 51 -0.92 13.13 -4.18
N PHE A 52 -0.33 11.94 -4.16
CA PHE A 52 0.87 11.65 -3.38
C PHE A 52 2.04 11.19 -4.27
N PRO A 53 3.15 11.93 -4.32
CA PRO A 53 4.31 11.59 -5.16
C PRO A 53 4.88 10.18 -4.89
N ALA A 54 4.87 9.72 -3.64
CA ALA A 54 5.33 8.37 -3.29
C ALA A 54 4.48 7.27 -3.94
N SER A 55 3.15 7.45 -3.94
CA SER A 55 2.20 6.53 -4.57
C SER A 55 2.35 6.53 -6.10
N VAL A 56 2.54 7.71 -6.71
CA VAL A 56 2.79 7.86 -8.15
C VAL A 56 4.11 7.19 -8.58
N ALA A 57 5.20 7.42 -7.84
CA ALA A 57 6.50 6.83 -8.16
C ALA A 57 6.42 5.29 -8.15
N PHE A 58 5.76 4.73 -7.13
CA PHE A 58 5.47 3.30 -7.07
C PHE A 58 4.68 2.82 -8.29
N ALA A 59 3.59 3.49 -8.66
CA ALA A 59 2.76 3.09 -9.79
C ALA A 59 3.53 3.10 -11.13
N LEU A 60 4.45 4.05 -11.32
CA LEU A 60 5.32 4.07 -12.50
C LEU A 60 6.28 2.88 -12.53
N ASP A 61 6.82 2.47 -11.39
CA ASP A 61 7.67 1.28 -11.28
C ASP A 61 6.88 0.00 -11.60
N VAL A 62 5.64 -0.10 -11.11
CA VAL A 62 4.71 -1.18 -11.41
C VAL A 62 4.35 -1.21 -12.90
N LYS A 63 4.04 -0.06 -13.50
CA LYS A 63 3.73 0.05 -14.93
C LYS A 63 4.89 -0.44 -15.81
N ARG A 64 6.13 -0.16 -15.42
CA ARG A 64 7.33 -0.65 -16.12
C ARG A 64 7.46 -2.18 -16.11
N ARG A 65 6.82 -2.86 -15.16
CA ARG A 65 6.72 -4.33 -15.08
C ARG A 65 5.57 -4.92 -15.92
N GLY A 66 4.78 -4.07 -16.59
CA GLY A 66 3.64 -4.50 -17.41
C GLY A 66 2.35 -4.77 -16.61
N ILE A 67 2.33 -4.48 -15.30
CA ILE A 67 1.15 -4.67 -14.47
C ILE A 67 0.21 -3.46 -14.67
N PRO A 68 -1.10 -3.67 -14.93
CA PRO A 68 -2.06 -2.58 -15.09
C PRO A 68 -2.15 -1.69 -13.84
N ILE A 69 -2.15 -0.37 -14.03
CA ILE A 69 -2.29 0.62 -12.94
C ILE A 69 -3.55 1.47 -13.13
N HIS A 70 -4.12 1.98 -12.04
CA HIS A 70 -5.22 2.94 -12.08
C HIS A 70 -5.09 3.99 -10.97
N GLY A 71 -5.11 5.26 -11.38
CA GLY A 71 -4.99 6.40 -10.49
C GLY A 71 -6.35 6.79 -9.90
N ILE A 72 -6.37 7.11 -8.62
CA ILE A 72 -7.49 7.75 -7.94
C ILE A 72 -7.03 9.07 -7.33
N ARG A 73 -7.97 9.94 -6.96
CA ARG A 73 -7.69 11.20 -6.24
C ARG A 73 -8.42 11.25 -4.90
N GLY A 74 -8.42 10.11 -4.20
CA GLY A 74 -9.17 9.89 -2.96
C GLY A 74 -10.61 9.42 -3.15
N ASP A 75 -11.17 9.65 -4.34
CA ASP A 75 -12.47 9.12 -4.75
C ASP A 75 -12.28 7.85 -5.59
N ILE A 76 -12.95 6.77 -5.18
CA ILE A 76 -12.92 5.46 -5.86
C ILE A 76 -14.16 5.22 -6.73
N THR A 77 -15.10 6.17 -6.78
CA THR A 77 -16.42 6.00 -7.42
C THR A 77 -16.29 5.62 -8.89
N ALA A 78 -15.46 6.34 -9.65
CA ALA A 78 -15.22 6.04 -11.06
C ALA A 78 -14.57 4.67 -11.27
N LEU A 79 -13.55 4.32 -10.46
CA LEU A 79 -12.91 3.01 -10.46
C LEU A 79 -13.92 1.89 -10.17
N TRP A 80 -14.81 2.10 -9.21
CA TRP A 80 -15.83 1.12 -8.85
C TRP A 80 -16.82 0.90 -9.97
N TYR A 81 -17.51 1.95 -10.41
CA TYR A 81 -18.61 1.84 -11.37
C TYR A 81 -18.16 1.44 -12.77
N HIS A 82 -16.96 1.83 -13.20
CA HIS A 82 -16.50 1.57 -14.56
C HIS A 82 -15.61 0.34 -14.71
N ASP A 83 -15.25 -0.32 -13.61
CA ASP A 83 -14.34 -1.47 -13.67
C ASP A 83 -14.69 -2.49 -12.58
N LEU A 84 -14.32 -2.22 -11.33
CA LEU A 84 -14.31 -3.25 -10.27
C LEU A 84 -15.70 -3.85 -10.00
N TYR A 85 -16.78 -3.07 -10.08
CA TYR A 85 -18.15 -3.56 -9.85
C TYR A 85 -18.51 -4.69 -10.82
N PHE A 86 -18.31 -4.45 -12.13
CA PHE A 86 -18.64 -5.43 -13.16
C PHE A 86 -17.64 -6.58 -13.16
N HIS A 87 -16.36 -6.27 -12.95
CA HIS A 87 -15.30 -7.26 -12.94
C HIS A 87 -15.49 -8.27 -11.81
N TRP A 88 -15.57 -7.81 -10.56
CA TRP A 88 -15.72 -8.70 -9.40
C TRP A 88 -17.04 -9.45 -9.33
N ARG A 89 -18.09 -8.97 -10.00
CA ARG A 89 -19.34 -9.73 -10.12
C ARG A 89 -19.17 -10.99 -10.98
N ASN A 90 -18.24 -10.97 -11.94
CA ASN A 90 -17.97 -12.09 -12.83
C ASN A 90 -16.80 -12.94 -12.34
N ASP A 91 -15.68 -12.30 -11.98
CA ASP A 91 -14.47 -12.95 -11.51
C ASP A 91 -13.81 -12.14 -10.38
N PRO A 92 -13.99 -12.54 -9.11
CA PRO A 92 -13.33 -11.90 -7.97
C PRO A 92 -11.80 -12.11 -8.00
N THR A 93 -11.08 -11.19 -8.65
CA THR A 93 -9.62 -11.21 -8.75
C THR A 93 -8.93 -10.29 -7.74
N PRO A 94 -7.69 -10.61 -7.32
CA PRO A 94 -6.91 -9.77 -6.42
C PRO A 94 -6.59 -8.38 -7.00
N ILE A 95 -6.48 -7.39 -6.13
CA ILE A 95 -5.94 -6.05 -6.44
C ILE A 95 -4.99 -5.61 -5.33
N ALA A 96 -4.08 -4.69 -5.63
CA ALA A 96 -3.13 -4.17 -4.66
C ALA A 96 -2.94 -2.67 -4.83
N GLY A 97 -2.30 -1.99 -3.89
CA GLY A 97 -2.13 -0.55 -4.05
C GLY A 97 -1.41 0.17 -2.93
N ILE A 98 -1.18 1.46 -3.20
CA ILE A 98 -0.74 2.46 -2.22
C ILE A 98 -1.72 3.62 -2.27
N THR A 99 -2.59 3.73 -1.26
CA THR A 99 -3.62 4.77 -1.19
C THR A 99 -3.73 5.31 0.23
N THR A 100 -4.69 6.21 0.49
CA THR A 100 -5.01 6.56 1.87
C THR A 100 -5.75 5.42 2.59
N THR A 101 -5.77 5.49 3.93
CA THR A 101 -6.59 4.59 4.76
C THR A 101 -8.07 4.69 4.40
N GLU A 102 -8.58 5.88 4.11
CA GLU A 102 -9.98 6.11 3.72
C GLU A 102 -10.33 5.40 2.41
N SER A 103 -9.50 5.55 1.37
CA SER A 103 -9.74 4.88 0.09
C SER A 103 -9.62 3.35 0.22
N LEU A 104 -8.68 2.85 1.02
CA LEU A 104 -8.59 1.42 1.33
C LEU A 104 -9.83 0.92 2.07
N PHE A 105 -10.35 1.69 3.02
CA PHE A 105 -11.56 1.32 3.75
C PHE A 105 -12.76 1.13 2.80
N CYS A 106 -12.96 2.05 1.85
CA CYS A 106 -14.01 1.90 0.84
C CYS A 106 -13.77 0.67 -0.05
N LEU A 107 -12.55 0.45 -0.52
CA LEU A 107 -12.21 -0.72 -1.34
C LEU A 107 -12.42 -2.03 -0.57
N GLU A 108 -12.06 -2.08 0.72
CA GLU A 108 -12.26 -3.23 1.58
C GLU A 108 -13.75 -3.54 1.75
N LEU A 109 -14.58 -2.51 1.96
CA LEU A 109 -16.03 -2.70 2.10
C LEU A 109 -16.63 -3.34 0.85
N LEU A 110 -16.27 -2.83 -0.33
CA LEU A 110 -16.76 -3.33 -1.62
C LEU A 110 -16.20 -4.73 -1.94
N ALA A 111 -14.94 -4.98 -1.59
CA ALA A 111 -14.30 -6.28 -1.77
C ALA A 111 -14.98 -7.38 -0.97
N ARG A 112 -15.57 -7.05 0.19
CA ARG A 112 -16.24 -8.03 1.04
C ARG A 112 -17.43 -8.68 0.35
N ASP A 113 -18.18 -7.90 -0.43
CA ASP A 113 -19.34 -8.36 -1.20
C ASP A 113 -18.93 -9.32 -2.33
N ALA A 114 -17.72 -9.16 -2.86
CA ALA A 114 -17.11 -10.07 -3.83
C ALA A 114 -16.40 -11.29 -3.20
N GLY A 115 -16.49 -11.47 -1.87
CA GLY A 115 -15.81 -12.55 -1.15
C GLY A 115 -14.29 -12.35 -0.98
N LEU A 116 -13.75 -11.19 -1.34
CA LEU A 116 -12.35 -10.82 -1.17
C LEU A 116 -12.13 -10.13 0.18
N ARG A 117 -10.89 -10.11 0.67
CA ARG A 117 -10.50 -9.49 1.95
C ARG A 117 -9.14 -8.83 1.82
N VAL A 118 -8.85 -7.89 2.71
CA VAL A 118 -7.49 -7.34 2.85
C VAL A 118 -6.58 -8.44 3.41
N THR A 119 -5.59 -8.87 2.62
CA THR A 119 -4.63 -9.92 2.99
C THR A 119 -3.33 -9.33 3.52
N SER A 120 -3.00 -8.11 3.13
CA SER A 120 -1.87 -7.35 3.66
C SER A 120 -2.22 -5.86 3.81
N ARG A 121 -1.75 -5.24 4.88
CA ARG A 121 -1.85 -3.79 5.11
C ARG A 121 -0.66 -3.33 5.94
N ARG A 122 0.03 -2.28 5.48
CA ARG A 122 1.17 -1.66 6.16
C ARG A 122 1.11 -0.15 6.01
N ALA A 123 1.42 0.60 7.07
CA ALA A 123 1.60 2.04 6.97
C ALA A 123 2.89 2.34 6.19
N LEU A 124 2.80 3.22 5.19
CA LEU A 124 3.94 3.73 4.44
C LEU A 124 4.38 5.10 5.01
N ASP A 125 3.40 5.96 5.31
CA ASP A 125 3.57 7.21 6.04
C ASP A 125 2.31 7.51 6.87
N GLU A 126 2.16 8.73 7.39
CA GLU A 126 0.99 9.14 8.20
C GLU A 126 -0.34 9.08 7.42
N ARG A 127 -0.30 9.16 6.09
CA ARG A 127 -1.48 9.29 5.21
C ARG A 127 -1.66 8.09 4.28
N LEU A 128 -0.57 7.43 3.90
CA LEU A 128 -0.52 6.35 2.93
C LEU A 128 -0.36 4.99 3.60
N VAL A 129 -1.07 4.02 3.03
CA VAL A 129 -0.99 2.62 3.37
C VAL A 129 -0.70 1.81 2.10
N THR A 130 0.20 0.87 2.23
CA THR A 130 0.44 -0.20 1.25
C THR A 130 -0.48 -1.36 1.60
N TRP A 131 -1.18 -1.94 0.62
CA TRP A 131 -2.17 -2.97 0.87
C TRP A 131 -2.37 -3.94 -0.30
N SER A 132 -2.90 -5.12 0.02
CA SER A 132 -3.34 -6.13 -0.94
C SER A 132 -4.71 -6.66 -0.56
N ILE A 133 -5.59 -6.83 -1.55
CA ILE A 133 -6.91 -7.46 -1.43
C ILE A 133 -6.91 -8.72 -2.29
N GLY A 134 -7.36 -9.84 -1.72
CA GLY A 134 -7.43 -11.12 -2.42
C GLY A 134 -8.28 -12.14 -1.67
N ARG A 135 -8.29 -13.39 -2.16
CA ARG A 135 -8.87 -14.51 -1.40
C ARG A 135 -7.97 -14.81 -0.19
N ARG A 136 -8.59 -15.26 0.89
CA ARG A 136 -7.85 -15.77 2.04
C ARG A 136 -7.24 -17.12 1.62
N ALA A 137 -5.91 -17.20 1.65
CA ALA A 137 -5.19 -18.46 1.51
C ALA A 137 -5.45 -19.38 2.71
#